data_AF-A0A6P7U052-F1
#
_entry.id   AF-A0A6P7U052-F1
#
_cell.length_a   1.000
_cell.length_b   1.000
_cell.length_c   1.000
_cell.angle_alpha   90.00
_cell.angle_beta   90.00
_cell.angle_gamma   90.00
#
_symmetry.space_group_name_H-M   'P 1'
#
loop_
_entity.id
_entity.type
_entity.pdbx_description
1 polymer ?
#
loop_
_entity_poly.entity_id
_entity_poly.type
_entity_poly.pdbx_seq_one_letter_code
_entity_poly.pdbx_strand_id
1 'polypeptide(L)'
;MKKYRILVGCLQETKVKLGDEQVYGDYRLILLPSECGHYGQGFVAHKHLSTCIHRCWRVIDRISVLQISTGHKSGMLSIINVYAPQSGRIAKNLDELDSFYEELARTLTSLEDSYSLFIAGDWNAKVGIRSGDEQFIGRYGRGHFSGPFL
;
A
#
# COMPACT_ATOMS: atom_id res chain seq x y z
N MET A 1 -9.71 -0.70 -16.05
CA MET A 1 -8.70 0.40 -16.04
C MET A 1 -8.95 1.47 -17.10
N LYS A 2 -9.18 1.11 -18.38
CA LYS A 2 -9.46 2.09 -19.46
C LYS A 2 -10.63 3.04 -19.16
N LYS A 3 -11.71 2.54 -18.56
CA LYS A 3 -12.90 3.34 -18.17
C LYS A 3 -12.60 4.47 -17.17
N TYR A 4 -11.64 4.26 -16.27
CA TYR A 4 -11.30 5.20 -15.19
C TYR A 4 -9.99 5.96 -15.45
N ARG A 5 -9.36 5.75 -16.62
CA ARG A 5 -8.05 6.34 -16.98
C ARG A 5 -6.99 6.17 -15.87
N ILE A 6 -7.02 5.02 -15.20
CA ILE A 6 -6.05 4.70 -14.13
C ILE A 6 -4.67 4.59 -14.77
N LEU A 7 -3.72 5.35 -14.21
CA LEU A 7 -2.33 5.37 -14.65
C LEU A 7 -1.46 4.38 -13.86
N VAL A 8 -1.70 4.25 -12.55
CA VAL A 8 -1.11 3.24 -11.68
C VAL A 8 -2.18 2.68 -10.77
N GLY A 9 -2.18 1.37 -10.54
CA GLY A 9 -2.98 0.70 -9.53
C GLY A 9 -2.12 -0.20 -8.66
N CYS A 10 -2.49 -0.29 -7.38
CA CYS A 10 -1.88 -1.20 -6.41
C CYS A 10 -2.73 -2.46 -6.29
N LEU A 11 -2.10 -3.62 -6.31
CA LEU A 11 -2.75 -4.93 -6.19
C LEU A 11 -2.34 -5.59 -4.87
N GLN A 12 -3.29 -6.25 -4.23
CA GLN A 12 -3.11 -7.01 -2.98
C GLN A 12 -3.72 -8.41 -3.15
N GLU A 13 -3.28 -9.35 -2.32
CA GLU A 13 -3.69 -10.76 -2.34
C GLU A 13 -3.47 -11.48 -3.68
N THR A 14 -2.37 -11.17 -4.37
CA THR A 14 -2.07 -11.76 -5.69
C THR A 14 -1.73 -13.26 -5.63
N LYS A 15 -1.28 -13.76 -4.46
CA LYS A 15 -0.99 -15.18 -4.20
C LYS A 15 0.07 -15.78 -5.14
N VAL A 16 0.97 -14.94 -5.67
CA VAL A 16 2.05 -15.35 -6.58
C VAL A 16 3.35 -15.52 -5.80
N LYS A 17 3.97 -16.70 -5.90
CA LYS A 17 5.21 -17.04 -5.17
C LYS A 17 6.49 -16.53 -5.84
N LEU A 18 6.60 -16.70 -7.16
CA LEU A 18 7.84 -16.42 -7.91
C LEU A 18 7.91 -15.00 -8.47
N GLY A 19 6.86 -14.20 -8.26
CA GLY A 19 6.64 -12.98 -9.03
C GLY A 19 6.28 -13.29 -10.48
N ASP A 20 5.76 -12.30 -11.19
CA ASP A 20 5.43 -12.43 -12.59
C ASP A 20 5.31 -11.04 -13.23
N GLU A 21 5.54 -10.95 -14.52
CA GLU A 21 5.39 -9.71 -15.26
C GLU A 21 4.73 -9.96 -16.61
N GLN A 22 3.63 -9.26 -16.87
CA GLN A 22 2.83 -9.48 -18.06
C GLN A 22 2.34 -8.16 -18.65
N VAL A 23 2.27 -8.08 -19.98
CA VAL A 23 1.74 -6.91 -20.69
C VAL A 23 0.35 -7.24 -21.24
N TYR A 24 -0.63 -6.43 -20.86
CA TYR A 24 -2.02 -6.55 -21.27
C TYR A 24 -2.47 -5.26 -21.97
N GLY A 25 -2.30 -5.24 -23.30
CA GLY A 25 -2.60 -4.06 -24.12
C GLY A 25 -1.73 -2.87 -23.72
N ASP A 26 -2.34 -1.81 -23.20
CA ASP A 26 -1.64 -0.58 -22.79
C ASP A 26 -1.15 -0.62 -21.33
N TYR A 27 -1.24 -1.77 -20.65
CA TYR A 27 -0.90 -1.90 -19.24
C TYR A 27 0.16 -2.97 -19.01
N ARG A 28 1.10 -2.67 -18.11
CA ARG A 28 2.09 -3.60 -17.58
C ARG A 28 1.65 -4.02 -16.19
N LEU A 29 1.49 -5.32 -15.99
CA LEU A 29 1.21 -5.96 -14.71
C LEU A 29 2.54 -6.45 -14.12
N ILE A 30 2.82 -6.06 -12.89
CA ILE A 30 4.02 -6.42 -12.14
C ILE A 30 3.56 -7.08 -10.84
N LEU A 31 3.74 -8.40 -10.73
CA LEU A 31 3.44 -9.19 -9.55
C LEU A 31 4.74 -9.46 -8.79
N LEU A 32 4.78 -9.07 -7.52
CA LEU A 32 5.95 -9.26 -6.69
C LEU A 32 5.92 -10.65 -6.05
N PRO A 33 7.08 -11.32 -5.92
CA PRO A 33 7.17 -12.61 -5.24
C PRO A 33 6.76 -12.45 -3.77
N SER A 34 6.02 -13.44 -3.26
CA SER A 34 5.64 -13.53 -1.86
C SER A 34 6.10 -14.86 -1.27
N GLU A 35 6.59 -14.81 -0.04
CA GLU A 35 7.03 -16.00 0.69
C GLU A 35 5.83 -16.82 1.18
N CYS A 36 4.76 -16.14 1.59
CA CYS A 36 3.50 -16.76 1.94
C CYS A 36 2.57 -16.84 0.73
N GLY A 37 2.16 -18.05 0.33
CA GLY A 37 1.15 -18.27 -0.72
C GLY A 37 -0.27 -17.75 -0.38
N HIS A 38 -0.43 -17.09 0.76
CA HIS A 38 -1.65 -16.43 1.20
C HIS A 38 -1.64 -14.91 0.97
N TYR A 39 -0.46 -14.33 0.72
CA TYR A 39 -0.28 -12.92 0.46
C TYR A 39 0.29 -12.70 -0.94
N GLY A 40 0.50 -11.46 -1.28
CA GLY A 40 1.04 -11.08 -2.58
C GLY A 40 0.64 -9.67 -2.91
N GLN A 41 1.58 -8.92 -3.45
CA GLN A 41 1.36 -7.55 -3.85
C GLN A 41 1.81 -7.38 -5.30
N GLY A 42 1.31 -6.34 -5.92
CA GLY A 42 1.72 -5.99 -7.26
C GLY A 42 1.30 -4.60 -7.64
N PHE A 43 1.68 -4.24 -8.85
CA PHE A 43 1.35 -2.98 -9.46
C PHE A 43 0.85 -3.23 -10.87
N VAL A 44 -0.03 -2.35 -11.31
CA VAL A 44 -0.38 -2.23 -12.71
C VAL A 44 -0.09 -0.80 -13.13
N ALA A 45 0.63 -0.63 -14.22
CA ALA A 45 1.01 0.68 -14.72
C ALA A 45 0.63 0.81 -16.19
N HIS A 46 0.12 1.97 -16.57
CA HIS A 46 -0.08 2.30 -17.99
C HIS A 46 1.28 2.38 -18.70
N LYS A 47 1.34 2.05 -19.99
CA LYS A 47 2.59 1.96 -20.77
C LYS A 47 3.45 3.22 -20.69
N HIS A 48 2.84 4.40 -20.65
CA HIS A 48 3.54 5.68 -20.54
C HIS A 48 4.27 5.87 -19.21
N LEU A 49 3.72 5.36 -18.10
CA LEU A 49 4.43 5.37 -16.82
C LEU A 49 5.35 4.17 -16.68
N SER A 50 5.04 3.06 -17.33
CA SER A 50 5.81 1.82 -17.27
C SER A 50 7.24 2.00 -17.78
N THR A 51 7.44 2.87 -18.78
CA THR A 51 8.77 3.25 -19.30
C THR A 51 9.58 4.10 -18.32
N CYS A 52 8.91 4.71 -17.35
CA CYS A 52 9.51 5.57 -16.34
C CYS A 52 9.68 4.87 -14.98
N ILE A 53 9.25 3.61 -14.86
CA ILE A 53 9.46 2.83 -13.63
C ILE A 53 10.96 2.66 -13.42
N HIS A 54 11.45 3.24 -12.33
CA HIS A 54 12.84 3.12 -11.91
C HIS A 54 13.07 1.80 -11.18
N ARG A 55 12.19 1.49 -10.22
CA ARG A 55 12.30 0.29 -9.38
C ARG A 55 10.95 -0.13 -8.83
N CYS A 56 10.76 -1.43 -8.66
CA CYS A 56 9.64 -2.00 -7.92
C CYS A 56 10.17 -3.12 -7.03
N TRP A 57 9.81 -3.16 -5.75
CA TRP A 57 10.26 -4.22 -4.85
C TRP A 57 9.28 -4.45 -3.70
N ARG A 58 9.37 -5.66 -3.15
CA ARG A 58 8.71 -6.04 -1.89
C ARG A 58 9.62 -5.65 -0.73
N VAL A 59 9.08 -4.95 0.27
CA VAL A 59 9.75 -4.75 1.56
C VAL A 59 9.43 -5.94 2.46
N ILE A 60 8.13 -6.18 2.68
CA ILE A 60 7.57 -7.37 3.33
C ILE A 60 6.32 -7.82 2.57
N ASP A 61 5.76 -8.99 2.87
CA ASP A 61 4.56 -9.51 2.16
C ASP A 61 3.36 -8.54 2.14
N ARG A 62 3.32 -7.57 3.06
CA ARG A 62 2.28 -6.54 3.21
C ARG A 62 2.68 -5.12 2.79
N ILE A 63 3.95 -4.86 2.48
CA ILE A 63 4.45 -3.55 2.05
C ILE A 63 5.32 -3.69 0.81
N SER A 64 4.99 -2.96 -0.25
CA SER A 64 5.79 -2.92 -1.47
C SER A 64 5.90 -1.49 -2.00
N VAL A 65 6.94 -1.23 -2.78
CA VAL A 65 7.24 0.12 -3.25
C VAL A 65 7.41 0.12 -4.76
N LEU A 66 6.82 1.12 -5.40
CA LEU A 66 7.03 1.46 -6.80
C LEU A 66 7.64 2.86 -6.88
N GLN A 67 8.81 2.95 -7.52
CA GLN A 67 9.49 4.21 -7.81
C GLN A 67 9.43 4.53 -9.31
N ILE A 68 9.07 5.77 -9.60
CA ILE A 68 8.91 6.29 -10.96
C ILE A 68 9.81 7.52 -11.12
N SER A 69 10.64 7.51 -12.15
CA SER A 69 11.44 8.67 -12.55
C SER A 69 10.56 9.70 -13.25
N THR A 70 10.53 10.92 -12.74
CA THR A 70 9.74 12.02 -13.33
C THR A 70 10.48 12.77 -14.43
N GLY A 71 11.73 12.41 -14.75
CA GLY A 71 12.55 13.10 -15.74
C GLY A 71 13.11 14.46 -15.29
N HIS A 72 12.68 14.99 -14.14
CA HIS A 72 13.35 16.09 -13.46
C HIS A 72 14.67 15.60 -12.86
N LYS A 73 15.72 16.45 -12.89
CA LYS A 73 17.12 16.10 -12.54
C LYS A 73 17.33 15.36 -11.20
N SER A 74 16.34 15.36 -10.30
CA SER A 74 16.35 14.57 -9.05
C SER A 74 14.97 14.10 -8.59
N GLY A 75 13.95 14.13 -9.45
CA GLY A 75 12.56 13.89 -9.01
C GLY A 75 12.14 12.42 -9.08
N MET A 76 12.27 11.66 -7.98
CA MET A 76 11.61 10.36 -7.86
C MET A 76 10.22 10.52 -7.24
N LEU A 77 9.22 9.88 -7.86
CA LEU A 77 7.92 9.67 -7.27
C LEU A 77 7.86 8.24 -6.73
N SER A 78 7.54 8.10 -5.44
CA SER A 78 7.44 6.81 -4.75
C SER A 78 5.99 6.53 -4.37
N ILE A 79 5.53 5.30 -4.62
CA ILE A 79 4.23 4.80 -4.20
C ILE A 79 4.47 3.59 -3.31
N ILE A 80 4.07 3.69 -2.05
CA ILE A 80 4.05 2.58 -1.10
C ILE A 80 2.68 1.93 -1.18
N ASN A 81 2.64 0.68 -1.60
CA ASN A 81 1.46 -0.18 -1.54
C ASN A 81 1.44 -0.91 -0.19
N VAL A 82 0.35 -0.79 0.54
CA VAL A 82 0.15 -1.40 1.85
C VAL A 82 -1.04 -2.37 1.89
N TYR A 83 -0.90 -3.43 2.66
CA TYR A 83 -1.98 -4.36 3.00
C TYR A 83 -1.95 -4.64 4.51
N ALA A 84 -2.59 -3.78 5.29
CA ALA A 84 -2.50 -3.81 6.74
C ALA A 84 -3.15 -5.09 7.33
N PRO A 85 -2.72 -5.54 8.52
CA PRO A 85 -3.33 -6.69 9.18
C PRO A 85 -4.80 -6.42 9.55
N GLN A 86 -5.64 -7.46 9.50
CA GLN A 86 -7.05 -7.35 9.86
C GLN A 86 -7.23 -7.25 11.39
N SER A 87 -8.15 -6.40 11.85
CA SER A 87 -8.42 -6.19 13.29
C SER A 87 -8.70 -7.47 14.09
N GLY A 88 -9.38 -8.46 13.50
CA GLY A 88 -9.66 -9.74 14.16
C GLY A 88 -8.42 -10.63 14.34
N ARG A 89 -7.40 -10.43 13.52
CA ARG A 89 -6.09 -11.08 13.63
C ARG A 89 -5.19 -10.34 14.60
N ILE A 90 -5.22 -9.01 14.57
CA ILE A 90 -4.51 -8.11 15.51
C ILE A 90 -4.93 -8.36 16.96
N ALA A 91 -6.23 -8.59 17.23
CA ALA A 91 -6.71 -8.90 18.57
C ALA A 91 -6.06 -10.17 19.18
N LYS A 92 -5.45 -11.02 18.35
CA LYS A 92 -4.72 -12.22 18.76
C LYS A 92 -3.20 -12.06 18.70
N ASN A 93 -2.70 -11.00 18.07
CA ASN A 93 -1.28 -10.75 17.87
C ASN A 93 -1.04 -9.25 17.64
N LEU A 94 -0.81 -8.51 18.72
CA LEU A 94 -0.48 -7.08 18.67
C LEU A 94 0.90 -6.84 18.05
N ASP A 95 1.84 -7.76 18.24
CA ASP A 95 3.20 -7.67 17.70
C ASP A 95 3.21 -7.62 16.16
N GLU A 96 2.25 -8.29 15.48
CA GLU A 96 2.09 -8.21 14.02
C GLU A 96 1.72 -6.78 13.57
N LEU A 97 0.95 -6.04 14.38
CA LEU A 97 0.56 -4.67 14.07
C LEU A 97 1.73 -3.71 14.26
N ASP A 98 2.42 -3.81 15.39
CA ASP A 98 3.55 -2.95 15.72
C ASP A 98 4.68 -3.16 14.71
N SER A 99 5.02 -4.41 14.40
CA SER A 99 6.03 -4.75 13.39
C SER A 99 5.67 -4.19 12.01
N PHE A 100 4.39 -4.20 11.63
CA PHE A 100 3.94 -3.62 10.37
C PHE A 100 4.13 -2.10 10.33
N TYR A 101 3.74 -1.38 11.39
CA TYR A 101 3.88 0.07 11.44
C TYR A 101 5.34 0.51 11.58
N GLU A 102 6.18 -0.24 12.30
CA GLU A 102 7.62 -0.02 12.35
C GLU A 102 8.24 -0.13 10.95
N GLU A 103 7.89 -1.18 10.20
CA GLU A 103 8.45 -1.37 8.86
C GLU A 103 7.93 -0.33 7.86
N LEU A 104 6.68 0.09 8.00
CA LEU A 104 6.13 1.20 7.23
C LEU A 104 6.87 2.51 7.54
N ALA A 105 7.15 2.80 8.81
CA ALA A 105 7.91 3.99 9.22
C ALA A 105 9.34 3.97 8.65
N ARG A 106 10.04 2.83 8.74
CA ARG A 106 11.36 2.65 8.12
C ARG A 106 11.32 2.86 6.61
N THR A 107 10.30 2.34 5.95
CA THR A 107 10.11 2.52 4.51
C THR A 107 9.91 3.99 4.16
N LEU A 108 9.12 4.72 4.95
CA LEU A 108 8.89 6.16 4.77
C LEU A 108 10.19 6.95 4.91
N THR A 109 10.97 6.70 5.97
CA THR A 109 12.28 7.33 6.16
C THR A 109 13.25 7.02 5.02
N SER A 110 13.28 5.77 4.54
CA SER A 110 14.15 5.41 3.41
C SER A 110 13.81 6.09 2.08
N LEU A 111 12.61 6.67 1.98
CA LEU A 111 12.09 7.32 0.78
C LEU A 111 11.90 8.83 0.98
N GLU A 112 12.43 9.42 2.05
CA GLU A 112 12.26 10.84 2.39
C GLU A 112 12.80 11.78 1.31
N ASP A 113 13.84 11.37 0.59
CA ASP A 113 14.41 12.09 -0.55
C ASP A 113 13.53 12.04 -1.81
N SER A 114 12.42 11.29 -1.79
CA SER A 114 11.47 11.26 -2.90
C SER A 114 10.83 12.63 -3.07
N TYR A 115 10.85 13.16 -4.29
CA TYR A 115 10.16 14.40 -4.63
C TYR A 115 8.66 14.36 -4.31
N SER A 116 8.04 13.19 -4.45
CA SER A 116 6.67 12.97 -4.00
C SER A 116 6.51 11.54 -3.51
N LEU A 117 5.79 11.37 -2.40
CA LEU A 117 5.53 10.07 -1.79
C LEU A 117 4.03 9.88 -1.57
N PHE A 118 3.51 8.74 -2.04
CA PHE A 118 2.13 8.34 -1.87
C PHE A 118 2.06 7.02 -1.11
N ILE A 119 1.09 6.89 -0.21
CA ILE A 119 0.75 5.62 0.43
C ILE A 119 -0.64 5.23 -0.07
N ALA A 120 -0.77 4.03 -0.64
CA ALA A 120 -1.99 3.51 -1.18
C ALA A 120 -2.15 2.03 -0.79
N GLY A 121 -3.37 1.52 -0.82
CA GLY A 121 -3.65 0.12 -0.56
C GLY A 121 -4.76 -0.08 0.46
N ASP A 122 -4.86 -1.29 0.97
CA ASP A 122 -5.91 -1.69 1.89
C ASP A 122 -5.40 -1.59 3.32
N TRP A 123 -6.01 -0.70 4.08
CA TRP A 123 -5.69 -0.50 5.49
C TRP A 123 -6.39 -1.49 6.40
N ASN A 124 -7.30 -2.34 5.89
CA ASN A 124 -8.08 -3.31 6.66
C ASN A 124 -8.68 -2.76 7.97
N ALA A 125 -8.84 -1.43 8.01
CA ALA A 125 -9.25 -0.68 9.17
C ALA A 125 -10.74 -0.45 9.04
N LYS A 126 -11.49 -0.80 10.09
CA LYS A 126 -12.86 -0.31 10.23
C LYS A 126 -12.77 1.19 10.51
N VAL A 127 -12.93 2.02 9.49
CA VAL A 127 -13.18 3.45 9.69
C VAL A 127 -14.62 3.56 10.18
N GLY A 128 -14.81 3.47 11.49
CA GLY A 128 -16.12 3.54 12.14
C GLY A 128 -15.97 3.98 13.59
N ILE A 129 -16.78 4.96 14.00
CA ILE A 129 -16.89 5.45 15.38
C ILE A 129 -17.29 4.25 16.26
N ARG A 130 -16.46 3.94 17.26
CA ARG A 130 -16.72 2.87 18.23
C ARG A 130 -17.52 3.45 19.40
N SER A 131 -18.70 2.90 19.63
CA SER A 131 -19.44 3.06 20.89
C SER A 131 -18.82 2.14 21.94
N GLY A 132 -18.33 2.69 23.06
CA GLY A 132 -18.02 1.96 24.29
C GLY A 132 -16.54 1.62 24.53
N ASP A 133 -15.97 2.28 25.55
CA ASP A 133 -14.94 1.84 26.52
C ASP A 133 -13.75 0.96 26.07
N GLU A 134 -13.04 1.32 24.99
CA GLU A 134 -11.70 0.78 24.73
C GLU A 134 -10.66 1.91 24.64
N GLN A 135 -9.82 2.00 25.67
CA GLN A 135 -8.91 3.10 25.95
C GLN A 135 -7.52 2.86 25.35
N PHE A 136 -7.31 3.08 24.05
CA PHE A 136 -5.99 3.42 23.47
C PHE A 136 -6.17 4.19 22.16
N ILE A 137 -5.99 5.51 22.18
CA ILE A 137 -5.96 6.37 20.98
C ILE A 137 -4.64 7.14 20.91
N GLY A 138 -3.95 6.98 19.79
CA GLY A 138 -2.91 7.89 19.31
C GLY A 138 -3.49 9.19 18.75
N ARG A 139 -2.75 10.28 18.93
CA ARG A 139 -3.19 11.70 19.02
C ARG A 139 -3.78 12.37 17.75
N TYR A 140 -4.21 11.64 16.71
CA TYR A 140 -4.42 12.24 15.37
C TYR A 140 -5.73 11.88 14.62
N GLY A 141 -6.84 11.65 15.32
CA GLY A 141 -8.17 11.56 14.66
C GLY A 141 -9.10 12.70 15.07
N ARG A 142 -9.39 13.65 14.16
CA ARG A 142 -10.51 14.60 14.34
C ARG A 142 -11.58 14.33 13.28
N GLY A 143 -12.79 14.01 13.73
CA GLY A 143 -14.00 14.01 12.92
C GLY A 143 -15.23 14.03 13.83
N HIS A 144 -16.06 15.08 13.70
CA HIS A 144 -17.35 15.20 14.39
C HIS A 144 -18.44 14.57 13.51
N PHE A 145 -19.32 13.75 14.09
CA PHE A 145 -20.50 13.26 13.37
C PHE A 145 -21.75 13.41 14.24
N SER A 146 -22.79 13.99 13.65
CA SER A 146 -24.02 14.41 14.32
C SER A 146 -25.24 13.59 13.86
N GLY A 147 -25.83 12.84 14.80
CA GLY A 147 -27.26 12.46 14.90
C GLY A 147 -27.73 11.16 14.20
N PRO A 148 -28.96 10.67 14.50
CA PRO A 148 -29.81 10.90 15.67
C PRO A 148 -30.10 9.61 16.47
N PHE A 149 -30.62 9.82 17.68
CA PHE A 149 -31.13 8.83 18.63
C PHE A 149 -32.18 7.88 18.01
N LEU A 150 -32.07 6.58 18.30
CA LEU A 150 -33.09 5.75 18.96
C LEU A 150 -32.53 4.34 19.23
#